data_AF-A0A1G6R906-F1
#
_entry.id   AF-A0A1G6R906-F1
#
_cell.length_a   1.000
_cell.length_b   1.000
_cell.length_c   1.000
_cell.angle_alpha   90.00
_cell.angle_beta   90.00
_cell.angle_gamma   90.00
#
_symmetry.space_group_name_H-M   'P 1'
#
loop_
_entity.id
_entity.type
_entity.pdbx_description
1 polymer ?
#
loop_
_entity_poly.entity_id
_entity_poly.type
_entity_poly.pdbx_seq_one_letter_code
_entity_poly.pdbx_strand_id
1 'polypeptide(L)'
;MRVSSRFVSGVLCTGLVLVTVGCTGSTENPFDALCADPVVVKCDPVDGPLSITVDAAAANDAVQGFAGRVQDAVTQTQREITLRADDPSAVQLDPEVATTPKWQFTLQPGGTDDALAGVLQAAAVPGARGVYAGLGWPSAEAATLDDVEPLITALSSTTLFADGGTFTVPSLRERFRLVYVPAFTTLDGVRAVVSVARDHPDAEVLLEAPTAGPNQPTFYVAHLTPDEATELSARLSAPEMAAASVPGAPLEFVLTSLSEQGTDSLTGTFGGIAG
;
A
#
# COMPACT_ATOMS: atom_id res chain seq x y z
N MET A 1 47.38 66.44 -47.60
CA MET A 1 48.25 65.22 -47.66
C MET A 1 47.52 64.20 -48.53
N ARG A 2 47.97 64.04 -49.78
CA ARG A 2 48.67 62.84 -50.31
C ARG A 2 47.82 61.55 -50.17
N VAL A 3 47.25 61.06 -51.29
CA VAL A 3 47.73 59.90 -52.11
C VAL A 3 47.33 58.60 -51.38
N SER A 4 46.56 57.62 -51.89
CA SER A 4 46.42 57.02 -53.23
C SER A 4 45.25 56.00 -53.17
N SER A 5 44.34 55.92 -54.15
CA SER A 5 44.37 55.00 -55.30
C SER A 5 43.70 53.62 -55.11
N ARG A 6 42.56 53.45 -55.82
CA ARG A 6 42.16 52.32 -56.68
C ARG A 6 41.93 50.93 -56.03
N PHE A 7 41.05 50.03 -56.47
CA PHE A 7 40.13 49.86 -57.61
C PHE A 7 39.19 48.71 -57.19
N VAL A 8 37.89 48.81 -57.46
CA VAL A 8 37.11 47.92 -58.38
C VAL A 8 36.56 46.61 -57.81
N SER A 9 35.22 46.59 -57.85
CA SER A 9 34.28 45.52 -58.21
C SER A 9 34.25 44.19 -57.47
N GLY A 10 33.02 43.82 -57.11
CA GLY A 10 32.52 42.49 -57.45
C GLY A 10 31.72 41.81 -56.36
N VAL A 11 30.39 41.97 -56.42
CA VAL A 11 29.35 40.93 -56.29
C VAL A 11 29.65 39.75 -55.32
N LEU A 12 28.82 39.55 -54.30
CA LEU A 12 27.97 38.34 -54.14
C LEU A 12 27.22 38.37 -52.80
N CYS A 13 25.89 38.32 -52.92
CA CYS A 13 24.99 37.80 -51.89
C CYS A 13 25.45 36.42 -51.43
N THR A 14 25.41 36.15 -50.12
CA THR A 14 24.79 34.97 -49.46
C THR A 14 25.36 34.79 -48.05
N GLY A 15 24.52 34.35 -47.11
CA GLY A 15 24.98 33.66 -45.91
C GLY A 15 24.76 34.38 -44.59
N LEU A 16 23.49 34.64 -44.27
CA LEU A 16 23.05 34.76 -42.88
C LEU A 16 23.16 33.36 -42.25
N VAL A 17 24.18 33.11 -41.43
CA VAL A 17 24.22 31.97 -40.50
C VAL A 17 24.34 32.54 -39.10
N LEU A 18 23.18 32.86 -38.52
CA LEU A 18 23.05 32.85 -37.07
C LEU A 18 23.40 31.44 -36.61
N VAL A 19 24.56 31.29 -35.97
CA VAL A 19 24.88 30.11 -35.17
C VAL A 19 23.94 30.18 -33.98
N THR A 20 22.75 29.61 -34.12
CA THR A 20 21.96 29.14 -32.98
C THR A 20 22.81 28.04 -32.36
N VAL A 21 23.56 28.40 -31.32
CA VAL A 21 24.06 27.43 -30.34
C VAL A 21 22.80 26.74 -29.82
N GLY A 22 22.48 25.60 -30.42
CA GLY A 22 21.47 24.71 -29.91
C GLY A 22 21.95 24.30 -28.52
N CYS A 23 21.32 24.87 -27.50
CA CYS A 23 21.14 24.14 -26.25
C CYS A 23 20.35 22.88 -26.62
N THR A 24 21.03 21.85 -27.11
CA THR A 24 20.58 20.47 -26.94
C THR A 24 20.77 20.19 -25.46
N GLY A 25 19.90 20.78 -24.64
CA GLY A 25 19.62 20.23 -23.33
C GLY A 25 19.07 18.85 -23.64
N SER A 26 19.92 17.84 -23.57
CA SER A 26 19.46 16.48 -23.44
C SER A 26 18.50 16.52 -22.26
N THR A 27 17.21 16.36 -22.52
CA THR A 27 16.22 16.07 -21.49
C THR A 27 16.51 14.64 -21.05
N GLU A 28 17.67 14.47 -20.42
CA GLU A 28 18.09 13.21 -19.85
C GLU A 28 17.01 12.83 -18.84
N ASN A 29 16.46 11.64 -19.00
CA ASN A 29 15.39 11.17 -18.15
C ASN A 29 15.93 11.19 -16.71
N PRO A 30 15.34 11.95 -15.76
CA PRO A 30 15.88 12.07 -14.40
C PRO A 30 15.98 10.70 -13.70
N PHE A 31 15.23 9.70 -14.19
CA PHE A 31 15.28 8.34 -13.71
C PHE A 31 16.52 7.55 -14.13
N ASP A 32 17.25 7.94 -15.19
CA ASP A 32 18.45 7.22 -15.65
C ASP A 32 19.55 7.25 -14.56
N ALA A 33 19.78 8.42 -13.96
CA ALA A 33 20.73 8.57 -12.86
C ALA A 33 20.26 7.87 -11.57
N LEU A 34 18.94 7.87 -11.31
CA LEU A 34 18.36 7.18 -10.16
C LEU A 34 18.48 5.66 -10.29
N CYS A 35 18.34 5.12 -11.50
CA CYS A 35 18.46 3.68 -11.74
C CYS A 35 19.90 3.15 -11.68
N ALA A 36 20.90 4.03 -11.74
CA ALA A 36 22.30 3.69 -11.51
C ALA A 36 22.74 3.82 -10.04
N ASP A 37 21.83 4.21 -9.14
CA ASP A 37 22.14 4.39 -7.73
C ASP A 37 22.54 3.05 -7.05
N PRO A 38 23.57 3.02 -6.19
CA PRO A 38 24.01 1.79 -5.53
C PRO A 38 22.95 1.07 -4.70
N VAL A 39 21.90 1.76 -4.22
CA VAL A 39 20.83 1.11 -3.47
C VAL A 39 19.81 0.42 -4.38
N VAL A 40 19.82 0.67 -5.68
CA VAL A 40 18.84 0.15 -6.63
C VAL A 40 19.30 -1.21 -7.17
N VAL A 41 18.40 -2.19 -7.09
CA VAL A 41 18.57 -3.54 -7.66
C VAL A 41 17.93 -3.63 -9.03
N LYS A 42 16.78 -2.97 -9.22
CA LYS A 42 15.99 -3.06 -10.46
C LYS A 42 15.19 -1.78 -10.71
N CYS A 43 15.09 -1.37 -11.98
CA CYS A 43 14.17 -0.34 -12.46
C CYS A 43 13.32 -0.88 -13.62
N ASP A 44 11.98 -0.80 -13.51
CA ASP A 44 11.06 -1.25 -14.57
C ASP A 44 9.97 -0.19 -14.87
N PRO A 45 9.76 0.23 -16.14
CA PRO A 45 10.69 0.24 -17.28
C PRO A 45 11.67 1.44 -17.25
N VAL A 46 12.78 1.33 -17.96
CA VAL A 46 13.88 2.33 -18.00
C VAL A 46 13.41 3.72 -18.49
N ASP A 47 12.43 3.80 -19.39
CA ASP A 47 11.92 5.07 -19.96
C ASP A 47 10.87 5.79 -19.07
N GLY A 48 10.76 5.38 -17.80
CA GLY A 48 9.82 5.92 -16.83
C GLY A 48 9.35 4.84 -15.87
N PRO A 49 10.17 4.50 -14.86
CA PRO A 49 9.89 3.36 -14.00
C PRO A 49 8.55 3.56 -13.31
N LEU A 50 7.64 2.59 -13.40
CA LEU A 50 6.46 2.59 -12.53
C LEU A 50 6.85 2.11 -11.13
N SER A 51 7.96 1.36 -11.03
CA SER A 51 8.54 0.92 -9.79
C SER A 51 10.06 0.83 -9.85
N ILE A 52 10.70 1.16 -8.72
CA ILE A 52 12.12 0.98 -8.46
C ILE A 52 12.26 0.01 -7.28
N THR A 53 13.01 -1.07 -7.50
CA THR A 53 13.32 -2.05 -6.46
C THR A 53 14.67 -1.70 -5.83
N VAL A 54 14.65 -1.47 -4.53
CA VAL A 54 15.78 -1.13 -3.66
C VAL A 54 16.27 -2.40 -2.97
N ASP A 55 17.57 -2.48 -2.72
CA ASP A 55 18.17 -3.58 -1.96
C ASP A 55 17.56 -3.63 -0.55
N ALA A 56 16.98 -4.77 -0.17
CA ALA A 56 16.40 -4.98 1.15
C ALA A 56 17.44 -4.90 2.29
N ALA A 57 18.74 -5.01 1.98
CA ALA A 57 19.84 -4.84 2.91
C ALA A 57 20.39 -3.40 2.97
N ALA A 58 19.89 -2.49 2.12
CA ALA A 58 20.30 -1.08 2.16
C ALA A 58 19.96 -0.46 3.51
N ALA A 59 20.84 0.41 4.00
CA ALA A 59 20.61 1.13 5.25
C ALA A 59 19.45 2.13 5.12
N ASN A 60 18.61 2.23 6.16
CA ASN A 60 17.39 3.04 6.13
C ASN A 60 17.63 4.52 5.78
N ASP A 61 18.78 5.08 6.17
CA ASP A 61 19.19 6.46 5.85
C ASP A 61 19.54 6.62 4.36
N ALA A 62 20.20 5.62 3.77
CA ALA A 62 20.46 5.58 2.34
C ALA A 62 19.17 5.46 1.52
N VAL A 63 18.22 4.62 1.97
CA VAL A 63 16.89 4.48 1.32
C VAL A 63 16.10 5.77 1.39
N GLN A 64 16.05 6.44 2.55
CA GLN A 64 15.38 7.74 2.70
C GLN A 64 16.04 8.82 1.84
N GLY A 65 17.37 8.91 1.85
CA GLY A 65 18.10 9.86 1.00
C GLY A 65 17.86 9.61 -0.49
N PHE A 66 17.72 8.34 -0.91
CA PHE A 66 17.34 7.98 -2.27
C PHE A 66 15.89 8.39 -2.58
N ALA A 67 14.95 8.11 -1.68
CA ALA A 67 13.54 8.46 -1.86
C ALA A 67 13.32 9.96 -2.06
N GLY A 68 14.04 10.82 -1.33
CA GLY A 68 13.99 12.27 -1.55
C GLY A 68 14.38 12.66 -2.97
N ARG A 69 15.42 12.04 -3.54
CA ARG A 69 15.80 12.28 -4.95
C ARG A 69 14.75 11.74 -5.94
N VAL A 70 14.11 10.63 -5.62
CA VAL A 70 13.00 10.10 -6.43
C VAL A 70 11.78 11.04 -6.35
N GLN A 71 11.47 11.61 -5.19
CA GLN A 71 10.38 12.58 -5.01
C GLN A 71 10.60 13.85 -5.85
N ASP A 72 11.84 14.32 -5.96
CA ASP A 72 12.20 15.44 -6.84
C ASP A 72 11.89 15.09 -8.31
N ALA A 73 12.26 13.90 -8.77
CA ALA A 73 11.98 13.42 -10.13
C ALA A 73 10.48 13.18 -10.39
N VAL A 74 9.76 12.61 -9.42
CA VAL A 74 8.29 12.45 -9.40
C VAL A 74 7.62 13.81 -9.58
N THR A 75 8.08 14.82 -8.86
CA THR A 75 7.55 16.19 -8.91
C THR A 75 7.87 16.85 -10.24
N GLN A 76 9.09 16.71 -10.76
CA GLN A 76 9.48 17.29 -12.05
C GLN A 76 8.70 16.66 -13.22
N THR A 77 8.50 15.34 -13.19
CA THR A 77 7.88 14.60 -14.31
C THR A 77 6.37 14.45 -14.17
N GLN A 78 5.80 14.77 -13.01
CA GLN A 78 4.39 14.56 -12.67
C GLN A 78 3.98 13.08 -12.80
N ARG A 79 4.89 12.16 -12.45
CA ARG A 79 4.67 10.71 -12.51
C ARG A 79 4.82 10.09 -11.14
N GLU A 80 3.89 9.23 -10.76
CA GLU A 80 3.98 8.44 -9.54
C GLU A 80 5.04 7.34 -9.70
N ILE A 81 5.81 7.09 -8.64
CA ILE A 81 6.85 6.07 -8.60
C ILE A 81 6.69 5.23 -7.35
N THR A 82 6.69 3.91 -7.51
CA THR A 82 6.64 2.98 -6.38
C THR A 82 8.04 2.47 -6.03
N LEU A 83 8.53 2.84 -4.85
CA LEU A 83 9.70 2.23 -4.24
C LEU A 83 9.28 0.94 -3.53
N ARG A 84 10.09 -0.11 -3.66
CA ARG A 84 9.86 -1.37 -2.95
C ARG A 84 11.16 -2.08 -2.65
N ALA A 85 11.16 -2.98 -1.68
CA ALA A 85 12.21 -3.99 -1.56
C ALA A 85 11.58 -5.36 -1.44
N ASP A 86 12.11 -6.32 -2.19
CA ASP A 86 11.69 -7.72 -2.10
C ASP A 86 12.41 -8.40 -0.92
N ASP A 87 11.75 -9.29 -0.19
CA ASP A 87 12.41 -10.07 0.86
C ASP A 87 13.12 -11.29 0.21
N PRO A 88 14.46 -11.35 0.18
CA PRO A 88 15.18 -12.49 -0.41
C PRO A 88 14.99 -13.79 0.39
N SER A 89 14.49 -13.69 1.63
CA SER A 89 14.18 -14.83 2.50
C SER A 89 12.70 -15.23 2.48
N ALA A 90 11.85 -14.52 1.72
CA ALA A 90 10.44 -14.87 1.60
C ALA A 90 10.29 -16.26 0.99
N VAL A 91 9.69 -17.16 1.77
CA VAL A 91 9.25 -18.46 1.27
C VAL A 91 7.91 -18.25 0.61
N GLN A 92 7.84 -18.51 -0.70
CA GLN A 92 6.57 -18.57 -1.41
C GLN A 92 5.78 -19.79 -0.91
N LEU A 93 4.74 -19.53 -0.12
CA LEU A 93 3.90 -20.60 0.46
C LEU A 93 2.98 -21.22 -0.59
N ASP A 94 2.49 -20.40 -1.52
CA ASP A 94 1.67 -20.82 -2.65
C ASP A 94 2.33 -20.33 -3.96
N PRO A 95 2.74 -21.23 -4.87
CA PRO A 95 3.41 -20.86 -6.12
C PRO A 95 2.53 -20.03 -7.05
N GLU A 96 1.21 -20.05 -6.88
CA GLU A 96 0.26 -19.27 -7.67
C GLU A 96 0.04 -17.85 -7.11
N VAL A 97 0.48 -17.57 -5.87
CA VAL A 97 0.41 -16.25 -5.25
C VAL A 97 1.74 -15.53 -5.42
N ALA A 98 1.72 -14.31 -5.98
CA ALA A 98 2.92 -13.50 -6.14
C ALA A 98 3.58 -13.20 -4.78
N THR A 99 4.91 -13.20 -4.73
CA THR A 99 5.64 -12.81 -3.53
C THR A 99 5.41 -11.35 -3.21
N THR A 100 4.90 -11.08 -2.02
CA THR A 100 4.70 -9.72 -1.51
C THR A 100 6.06 -9.07 -1.22
N PRO A 101 6.30 -7.82 -1.66
CA PRO A 101 7.49 -7.08 -1.27
C PRO A 101 7.55 -6.93 0.26
N LYS A 102 8.76 -6.97 0.82
CA LYS A 102 8.99 -6.70 2.25
C LYS A 102 8.39 -5.37 2.66
N TRP A 103 8.59 -4.37 1.82
CA TRP A 103 7.94 -3.08 1.94
C TRP A 103 7.72 -2.44 0.59
N GLN A 104 6.72 -1.57 0.53
CA GLN A 104 6.38 -0.77 -0.62
C GLN A 104 5.92 0.63 -0.18
N PHE A 105 6.35 1.65 -0.92
CA PHE A 105 5.95 3.03 -0.72
C PHE A 105 5.79 3.75 -2.06
N THR A 106 4.65 4.42 -2.26
CA THR A 106 4.38 5.13 -3.52
C THR A 106 4.54 6.63 -3.33
N LEU A 107 5.47 7.20 -4.09
CA LEU A 107 5.73 8.62 -4.17
C LEU A 107 4.81 9.23 -5.23
N GLN A 108 4.09 10.30 -4.86
CA GLN A 108 3.12 10.97 -5.73
C GLN A 108 3.56 12.41 -6.04
N PRO A 109 3.18 12.95 -7.22
CA PRO A 109 3.39 14.37 -7.52
C PRO A 109 2.76 15.27 -6.45
N GLY A 110 3.56 16.14 -5.83
CA GLY A 110 3.11 17.02 -4.73
C GLY A 110 2.95 16.35 -3.36
N GLY A 111 3.30 15.06 -3.24
CA GLY A 111 3.41 14.34 -1.97
C GLY A 111 4.76 14.57 -1.26
N THR A 112 4.95 13.88 -0.13
CA THR A 112 6.21 13.83 0.62
C THR A 112 6.63 12.39 0.89
N ASP A 113 7.90 12.18 1.20
CA ASP A 113 8.47 10.89 1.59
C ASP A 113 8.50 10.68 3.12
N ASP A 114 7.89 11.58 3.91
CA ASP A 114 7.95 11.55 5.38
C ASP A 114 7.46 10.23 5.99
N ALA A 115 6.46 9.60 5.36
CA ALA A 115 5.89 8.33 5.83
C ALA A 115 6.81 7.12 5.56
N LEU A 116 7.82 7.25 4.69
CA LEU A 116 8.73 6.15 4.34
C LEU A 116 9.51 5.65 5.56
N ALA A 117 9.95 6.54 6.45
CA ALA A 117 10.64 6.14 7.68
C ALA A 117 9.75 5.22 8.54
N GLY A 118 8.45 5.53 8.63
CA GLY A 118 7.47 4.70 9.31
C GLY A 118 7.26 3.34 8.62
N VAL A 119 7.24 3.31 7.29
CA VAL A 119 7.15 2.07 6.51
C VAL A 119 8.36 1.16 6.76
N LEU A 120 9.56 1.72 6.69
CA LEU A 120 10.80 0.97 6.94
C LEU A 120 10.88 0.44 8.37
N GLN A 121 10.43 1.23 9.35
CA GLN A 121 10.34 0.80 10.75
C GLN A 121 9.34 -0.35 10.92
N ALA A 122 8.14 -0.22 10.36
CA ALA A 122 7.11 -1.24 10.42
C ALA A 122 7.54 -2.53 9.70
N ALA A 123 8.23 -2.44 8.57
CA ALA A 123 8.75 -3.58 7.83
C ALA A 123 9.89 -4.33 8.56
N ALA A 124 10.47 -3.75 9.60
CA ALA A 124 11.43 -4.41 10.48
C ALA A 124 10.76 -5.16 11.65
N VAL A 125 9.44 -5.03 11.83
CA VAL A 125 8.71 -5.72 12.89
C VAL A 125 8.61 -7.23 12.58
N PRO A 126 9.03 -8.12 13.50
CA PRO A 126 8.90 -9.55 13.30
C PRO A 126 7.44 -9.96 13.03
N GLY A 127 7.24 -10.79 12.01
CA GLY A 127 5.91 -11.27 11.59
C GLY A 127 5.29 -10.48 10.43
N ALA A 128 5.77 -9.27 10.14
CA ALA A 128 5.36 -8.53 8.94
C ALA A 128 5.98 -9.16 7.68
N ARG A 129 5.14 -9.67 6.77
CA ARG A 129 5.57 -10.22 5.47
C ARG A 129 5.65 -9.15 4.38
N GLY A 130 4.79 -8.15 4.49
CA GLY A 130 4.81 -6.98 3.64
C GLY A 130 4.24 -5.80 4.39
N VAL A 131 4.79 -4.61 4.16
CA VAL A 131 4.25 -3.34 4.67
C VAL A 131 4.10 -2.37 3.52
N TYR A 132 2.91 -1.81 3.40
CA TYR A 132 2.60 -0.79 2.40
C TYR A 132 2.06 0.46 3.08
N ALA A 133 2.48 1.62 2.60
CA ALA A 133 1.75 2.86 2.85
C ALA A 133 1.66 3.65 1.55
N GLY A 134 0.44 3.86 1.09
CA GLY A 134 0.11 4.78 0.00
C GLY A 134 -1.35 5.19 0.14
N LEU A 135 -1.66 6.43 -0.25
CA LEU A 135 -2.99 7.06 -0.09
C LEU A 135 -3.43 7.28 1.38
N GLY A 136 -2.49 7.36 2.33
CA GLY A 136 -2.74 7.83 3.70
C GLY A 136 -3.25 6.78 4.70
N TRP A 137 -3.34 5.51 4.32
CA TRP A 137 -3.69 4.41 5.23
C TRP A 137 -2.69 3.25 5.11
N PRO A 138 -2.08 2.80 6.22
CA PRO A 138 -1.07 1.75 6.16
C PRO A 138 -1.70 0.37 6.04
N SER A 139 -0.98 -0.56 5.42
CA SER A 139 -1.36 -1.96 5.29
C SER A 139 -0.20 -2.87 5.62
N ALA A 140 -0.48 -4.01 6.25
CA ALA A 140 0.50 -5.04 6.56
C ALA A 140 -0.04 -6.43 6.23
N GLU A 141 0.85 -7.31 5.79
CA GLU A 141 0.53 -8.69 5.49
C GLU A 141 1.12 -9.62 6.55
N ALA A 142 0.30 -10.50 7.10
CA ALA A 142 0.69 -11.58 8.00
C ALA A 142 0.92 -12.87 7.23
N ALA A 143 1.77 -13.77 7.75
CA ALA A 143 2.03 -15.05 7.08
C ALA A 143 0.84 -16.00 7.13
N THR A 144 0.14 -16.04 8.26
CA THR A 144 -1.04 -16.88 8.50
C THR A 144 -2.08 -16.12 9.32
N LEU A 145 -3.30 -16.66 9.41
CA LEU A 145 -4.34 -16.13 10.29
C LEU A 145 -3.91 -16.06 11.77
N ASP A 146 -3.06 -16.98 12.22
CA ASP A 146 -2.56 -17.02 13.60
C ASP A 146 -1.58 -15.88 13.92
N ASP A 147 -0.96 -15.32 12.88
CA ASP A 147 0.01 -14.23 13.01
C ASP A 147 -0.66 -12.85 12.99
N VAL A 148 -1.94 -12.73 12.62
CA VAL A 148 -2.64 -11.44 12.45
C VAL A 148 -2.72 -10.66 13.76
N GLU A 149 -3.22 -11.26 14.84
CA GLU A 149 -3.35 -10.57 16.13
C GLU A 149 -1.99 -10.17 16.76
N PRO A 150 -0.97 -11.06 16.80
CA PRO A 150 0.38 -10.67 17.21
C PRO A 150 0.95 -9.53 16.36
N LEU A 151 0.72 -9.56 15.04
CA LEU A 151 1.20 -8.54 14.11
C LEU A 151 0.54 -7.18 14.37
N ILE A 152 -0.80 -7.14 14.55
CA ILE A 152 -1.54 -5.93 14.93
C ILE A 152 -0.95 -5.36 16.22
N THR A 153 -0.80 -6.19 17.24
CA THR A 153 -0.27 -5.77 18.55
C THR A 153 1.13 -5.16 18.42
N ALA A 154 2.00 -5.77 17.63
CA ALA A 154 3.37 -5.27 17.42
C ALA A 154 3.38 -3.96 16.60
N LEU A 155 2.62 -3.90 15.51
CA LEU A 155 2.59 -2.74 14.61
C LEU A 155 1.90 -1.53 15.23
N SER A 156 0.88 -1.70 16.07
CA SER A 156 0.21 -0.58 16.77
C SER A 156 1.13 0.22 17.70
N SER A 157 2.33 -0.29 18.01
CA SER A 157 3.36 0.46 18.74
C SER A 157 4.19 1.41 17.85
N THR A 158 4.06 1.29 16.53
CA THR A 158 4.74 2.15 15.56
C THR A 158 3.90 3.40 15.27
N THR A 159 4.55 4.50 14.93
CA THR A 159 3.84 5.75 14.57
C THR A 159 2.93 5.56 13.35
N LEU A 160 3.35 4.74 12.38
CA LEU A 160 2.61 4.53 11.14
C LEU A 160 1.24 3.87 11.39
N PHE A 161 1.16 2.90 12.31
CA PHE A 161 -0.05 2.12 12.60
C PHE A 161 -0.75 2.51 13.91
N ALA A 162 -0.39 3.65 14.52
CA ALA A 162 -0.93 4.07 15.81
C ALA A 162 -2.46 4.26 15.76
N ASP A 163 -2.99 4.75 14.63
CA ASP A 163 -4.42 4.94 14.41
C ASP A 163 -5.12 3.71 13.78
N GLY A 164 -4.36 2.64 13.52
CA GLY A 164 -4.86 1.44 12.85
C GLY A 164 -4.18 1.15 11.52
N GLY A 165 -4.74 0.20 10.78
CA GLY A 165 -4.26 -0.21 9.47
C GLY A 165 -5.06 -1.37 8.89
N THR A 166 -4.78 -1.72 7.65
CA THR A 166 -5.34 -2.90 6.99
C THR A 166 -4.41 -4.09 7.14
N PHE A 167 -4.96 -5.25 7.49
CA PHE A 167 -4.21 -6.49 7.71
C PHE A 167 -4.76 -7.59 6.80
N THR A 168 -3.88 -8.25 6.05
CA THR A 168 -4.22 -9.31 5.10
C THR A 168 -3.40 -10.57 5.34
N VAL A 169 -3.81 -11.67 4.72
CA VAL A 169 -3.05 -12.93 4.63
C VAL A 169 -3.00 -13.34 3.15
N PRO A 170 -1.84 -13.81 2.62
CA PRO A 170 -1.72 -14.26 1.25
C PRO A 170 -2.78 -15.30 0.89
N SER A 171 -3.49 -15.07 -0.22
CA SER A 171 -4.49 -16.01 -0.73
C SER A 171 -4.74 -15.81 -2.23
N LEU A 172 -5.08 -16.89 -2.94
CA LEU A 172 -5.38 -16.85 -4.39
C LEU A 172 -6.60 -15.99 -4.74
N ARG A 173 -7.53 -15.89 -3.80
CA ARG A 173 -8.66 -14.96 -3.79
C ARG A 173 -8.62 -14.29 -2.44
N GLU A 174 -8.79 -12.99 -2.40
CA GLU A 174 -8.85 -12.26 -1.14
C GLU A 174 -10.01 -12.80 -0.30
N ARG A 175 -9.69 -13.67 0.66
CA ARG A 175 -10.67 -14.29 1.57
C ARG A 175 -10.66 -13.65 2.94
N PHE A 176 -9.61 -12.89 3.26
CA PHE A 176 -9.44 -12.26 4.55
C PHE A 176 -8.83 -10.87 4.41
N ARG A 177 -9.54 -9.87 4.92
CA ARG A 177 -9.06 -8.51 5.10
C ARG A 177 -9.57 -7.97 6.43
N LEU A 178 -8.70 -7.34 7.20
CA LEU A 178 -9.09 -6.75 8.48
C LEU A 178 -8.61 -5.31 8.56
N VAL A 179 -9.53 -4.35 8.46
CA VAL A 179 -9.29 -2.93 8.77
C VAL A 179 -9.44 -2.75 10.28
N TYR A 180 -8.30 -2.70 10.97
CA TYR A 180 -8.25 -2.49 12.40
C TYR A 180 -8.21 -1.00 12.69
N VAL A 181 -9.16 -0.50 13.48
CA VAL A 181 -9.18 0.87 13.96
C VAL A 181 -9.39 0.84 15.48
N PRO A 182 -8.36 1.17 16.30
CA PRO A 182 -8.44 1.08 17.77
C PRO A 182 -9.58 1.88 18.40
N ALA A 183 -10.08 2.92 17.71
CA ALA A 183 -11.20 3.72 18.16
C ALA A 183 -12.57 2.98 18.09
N PHE A 184 -12.66 1.89 17.32
CA PHE A 184 -13.92 1.17 17.06
C PHE A 184 -13.83 -0.32 17.40
N THR A 185 -12.67 -0.94 17.18
CA THR A 185 -12.49 -2.39 17.31
C THR A 185 -11.48 -2.72 18.41
N THR A 186 -11.83 -3.63 19.31
CA THR A 186 -10.90 -4.13 20.34
C THR A 186 -10.09 -5.32 19.82
N LEU A 187 -9.05 -5.74 20.54
CA LEU A 187 -8.35 -7.00 20.20
C LEU A 187 -9.25 -8.24 20.36
N ASP A 188 -10.27 -8.20 21.21
CA ASP A 188 -11.27 -9.27 21.26
C ASP A 188 -12.11 -9.31 19.98
N GLY A 189 -12.37 -8.16 19.37
CA GLY A 189 -13.00 -8.08 18.05
C GLY A 189 -12.12 -8.64 16.94
N VAL A 190 -10.82 -8.33 16.97
CA VAL A 190 -9.83 -8.94 16.07
C VAL A 190 -9.84 -10.47 16.20
N ARG A 191 -9.78 -10.99 17.44
CA ARG A 191 -9.85 -12.44 17.71
C ARG A 191 -11.13 -13.07 17.20
N ALA A 192 -12.26 -12.39 17.36
CA ALA A 192 -13.54 -12.87 16.84
C ALA A 192 -13.53 -12.97 15.31
N VAL A 193 -13.09 -11.92 14.61
CA VAL A 193 -12.99 -11.91 13.15
C VAL A 193 -12.06 -13.02 12.64
N VAL A 194 -10.88 -13.18 13.25
CA VAL A 194 -9.93 -14.24 12.92
C VAL A 194 -10.52 -15.63 13.19
N SER A 195 -11.25 -15.82 14.30
CA SER A 195 -11.93 -17.08 14.58
C SER A 195 -12.96 -17.42 13.53
N VAL A 196 -13.77 -16.45 13.07
CA VAL A 196 -14.75 -16.68 12.00
C VAL A 196 -14.05 -17.11 10.69
N ALA A 197 -12.93 -16.47 10.34
CA ALA A 197 -12.13 -16.87 9.17
C ALA A 197 -11.55 -18.29 9.29
N ARG A 198 -11.20 -18.74 10.49
CA ARG A 198 -10.75 -20.13 10.74
C ARG A 198 -11.90 -21.13 10.65
N ASP A 199 -13.07 -20.77 11.20
CA ASP A 199 -14.24 -21.64 11.27
C ASP A 199 -14.91 -21.80 9.88
N HIS A 200 -14.79 -20.80 9.01
CA HIS A 200 -15.36 -20.78 7.66
C HIS A 200 -14.28 -20.50 6.59
N PRO A 201 -13.37 -21.44 6.31
CA PRO A 201 -12.22 -21.22 5.42
C PRO A 201 -12.59 -20.95 3.95
N ASP A 202 -13.82 -21.29 3.54
CA ASP A 202 -14.35 -21.04 2.20
C ASP A 202 -15.17 -19.76 2.07
N ALA A 203 -15.46 -19.09 3.20
CA ALA A 203 -16.09 -17.79 3.21
C ALA A 203 -15.10 -16.68 2.86
N GLU A 204 -15.64 -15.57 2.37
CA GLU A 204 -14.93 -14.30 2.34
C GLU A 204 -15.24 -13.55 3.64
N VAL A 205 -14.21 -13.22 4.43
CA VAL A 205 -14.33 -12.64 5.77
C VAL A 205 -13.58 -11.31 5.80
N LEU A 206 -14.34 -10.22 5.82
CA LEU A 206 -13.80 -8.87 5.70
C LEU A 206 -14.26 -8.01 6.87
N LEU A 207 -13.34 -7.30 7.52
CA LEU A 207 -13.67 -6.14 8.34
C LEU A 207 -13.26 -4.92 7.53
N GLU A 208 -14.21 -4.20 6.93
CA GLU A 208 -13.91 -3.14 5.96
C GLU A 208 -14.44 -1.79 6.41
N ALA A 209 -13.73 -0.74 6.04
CA ALA A 209 -14.17 0.63 6.20
C ALA A 209 -14.55 1.24 4.84
N PRO A 210 -15.56 2.12 4.77
CA PRO A 210 -16.09 2.64 3.50
C PRO A 210 -15.08 3.48 2.71
N THR A 211 -14.09 4.05 3.40
CA THR A 211 -12.99 4.82 2.81
C THR A 211 -11.70 4.54 3.58
N ALA A 212 -10.56 4.72 2.91
CA ALA A 212 -9.25 4.65 3.55
C ALA A 212 -9.17 5.65 4.73
N GLY A 213 -8.61 5.21 5.86
CA GLY A 213 -8.54 6.00 7.08
C GLY A 213 -9.16 5.31 8.29
N PRO A 214 -9.12 5.96 9.47
CA PRO A 214 -9.65 5.44 10.72
C PRO A 214 -11.17 5.63 10.78
N ASN A 215 -11.88 5.05 9.82
CA ASN A 215 -13.35 5.09 9.78
C ASN A 215 -13.91 3.85 10.49
N GLN A 216 -15.15 3.95 10.97
CA GLN A 216 -15.83 2.82 11.60
C GLN A 216 -15.97 1.69 10.58
N PRO A 217 -15.42 0.49 10.85
CA PRO A 217 -15.53 -0.63 9.94
C PRO A 217 -16.86 -1.38 10.15
N THR A 218 -17.26 -2.13 9.13
CA THR A 218 -18.36 -3.11 9.15
C THR A 218 -17.78 -4.49 8.87
N PHE A 219 -18.28 -5.49 9.60
CA PHE A 219 -17.86 -6.89 9.44
C PHE A 219 -18.73 -7.62 8.41
N TYR A 220 -18.13 -8.05 7.31
CA TYR A 220 -18.78 -8.78 6.23
C TYR A 220 -18.33 -10.24 6.24
N VAL A 221 -19.28 -11.15 6.08
CA VAL A 221 -19.00 -12.57 5.79
C VAL A 221 -19.86 -13.01 4.63
N ALA A 222 -19.25 -13.47 3.54
CA ALA A 222 -19.96 -13.90 2.33
C ALA A 222 -19.67 -15.37 1.99
N HIS A 223 -20.51 -15.92 1.10
CA HIS A 223 -20.49 -17.32 0.67
C HIS A 223 -20.85 -18.34 1.74
N LEU A 224 -21.68 -17.93 2.70
CA LEU A 224 -22.23 -18.85 3.70
C LEU A 224 -23.40 -19.67 3.12
N THR A 225 -23.68 -20.81 3.74
CA THR A 225 -25.00 -21.43 3.67
C THR A 225 -26.00 -20.67 4.57
N PRO A 226 -27.32 -20.82 4.35
CA PRO A 226 -28.33 -20.18 5.21
C PRO A 226 -28.24 -20.59 6.68
N ASP A 227 -27.90 -21.85 6.95
CA ASP A 227 -27.74 -22.37 8.31
C ASP A 227 -26.51 -21.75 8.98
N GLU A 228 -25.36 -21.69 8.28
CA GLU A 228 -24.16 -21.02 8.78
C GLU A 228 -24.39 -19.53 9.06
N ALA A 229 -25.11 -18.81 8.18
CA ALA A 229 -25.43 -17.40 8.40
C ALA A 229 -26.30 -17.20 9.64
N THR A 230 -27.26 -18.09 9.89
CA THR A 230 -28.14 -18.03 11.07
C THR A 230 -27.35 -18.32 12.35
N GLU A 231 -26.54 -19.38 12.36
CA GLU A 231 -25.71 -19.75 13.51
C GLU A 231 -24.68 -18.65 13.83
N LEU A 232 -24.01 -18.12 12.80
CA LEU A 232 -23.04 -17.05 12.96
C LEU A 232 -23.70 -15.75 13.43
N SER A 233 -24.88 -15.40 12.90
CA SER A 233 -25.63 -14.22 13.36
C SER A 233 -25.96 -14.32 14.85
N ALA A 234 -26.43 -15.48 15.30
CA ALA A 234 -26.74 -15.73 16.72
C ALA A 234 -25.48 -15.63 17.60
N ARG A 235 -24.35 -16.20 17.14
CA ARG A 235 -23.05 -16.09 17.81
C ARG A 235 -22.59 -14.65 17.92
N LEU A 236 -22.58 -13.88 16.82
CA LEU A 236 -22.12 -12.50 16.80
C LEU A 236 -23.01 -11.57 17.64
N SER A 237 -24.31 -11.86 17.70
CA SER A 237 -25.29 -11.08 18.48
C SER A 237 -25.30 -11.44 19.97
N ALA A 238 -24.56 -12.48 20.40
CA ALA A 238 -24.56 -12.92 21.79
C ALA A 238 -23.92 -11.87 22.71
N PRO A 239 -24.45 -11.59 23.92
CA PRO A 239 -24.02 -10.47 24.77
C PRO A 239 -22.52 -10.40 25.07
N GLU A 240 -21.84 -11.54 25.15
CA GLU A 240 -20.39 -11.65 25.34
C GLU A 240 -19.59 -10.97 24.21
N MET A 241 -20.16 -10.90 23.00
CA MET A 241 -19.53 -10.25 21.84
C MET A 241 -19.53 -8.74 21.95
N ALA A 242 -20.23 -8.13 22.92
CA ALA A 242 -20.16 -6.69 23.17
C ALA A 242 -18.72 -6.22 23.44
N ALA A 243 -17.86 -7.08 23.99
CA ALA A 243 -16.44 -6.76 24.25
C ALA A 243 -15.60 -6.63 22.98
N ALA A 244 -16.10 -7.10 21.82
CA ALA A 244 -15.44 -6.96 20.52
C ALA A 244 -15.42 -5.51 20.02
N SER A 245 -16.32 -4.68 20.55
CA SER A 245 -16.51 -3.29 20.16
C SER A 245 -16.03 -2.34 21.24
N VAL A 246 -15.56 -1.16 20.83
CA VAL A 246 -15.29 -0.07 21.78
C VAL A 246 -16.63 0.44 22.34
N PRO A 247 -16.74 0.72 23.66
CA PRO A 247 -17.98 1.23 24.24
C PRO A 247 -18.50 2.48 23.52
N GLY A 248 -19.77 2.45 23.10
CA GLY A 248 -20.40 3.55 22.35
C GLY A 248 -20.20 3.51 20.84
N ALA A 249 -19.49 2.51 20.31
CA ALA A 249 -19.34 2.29 18.88
C ALA A 249 -19.51 0.79 18.55
N PRO A 250 -20.75 0.27 18.51
CA PRO A 250 -20.98 -1.13 18.22
C PRO A 250 -20.48 -1.48 16.82
N LEU A 251 -19.81 -2.63 16.71
CA LEU A 251 -19.37 -3.13 15.42
C LEU A 251 -20.55 -3.75 14.69
N GLU A 252 -20.86 -3.23 13.50
CA GLU A 252 -21.92 -3.76 12.65
C GLU A 252 -21.43 -5.00 11.89
N PHE A 253 -22.35 -5.90 11.57
CA PHE A 253 -22.08 -7.02 10.69
C PHE A 253 -23.14 -7.20 9.59
N VAL A 254 -22.70 -7.78 8.47
CA VAL A 254 -23.53 -8.22 7.34
C VAL A 254 -23.08 -9.62 6.91
N LEU A 255 -23.97 -10.60 7.02
CA LEU A 255 -23.72 -11.98 6.63
C LEU A 255 -24.51 -12.29 5.36
N THR A 256 -23.85 -12.79 4.33
CA THR A 256 -24.45 -13.09 3.03
C THR A 256 -24.41 -14.59 2.77
N SER A 257 -25.58 -15.19 2.58
CA SER A 257 -25.74 -16.60 2.26
C SER A 257 -26.22 -16.84 0.84
N LEU A 258 -25.81 -17.95 0.25
CA LEU A 258 -26.24 -18.39 -1.08
C LEU A 258 -27.18 -19.59 -0.95
N SER A 259 -28.37 -19.49 -1.54
CA SER A 259 -29.35 -20.58 -1.63
C SER A 259 -29.75 -20.83 -3.09
N GLU A 260 -30.52 -21.89 -3.35
CA GLU A 260 -31.10 -22.14 -4.69
C GLU A 260 -32.02 -21.00 -5.16
N GLN A 261 -32.50 -20.16 -4.24
CA GLN A 261 -33.46 -19.09 -4.51
C GLN A 261 -32.79 -17.71 -4.71
N GLY A 262 -31.50 -17.60 -4.42
CA GLY A 262 -30.72 -16.37 -4.59
C GLY A 262 -29.78 -16.10 -3.42
N THR A 263 -29.48 -14.81 -3.25
CA THR A 263 -28.60 -14.30 -2.19
C THR A 263 -29.45 -13.64 -1.11
N ASP A 264 -29.28 -14.09 0.13
CA ASP A 264 -29.93 -13.52 1.31
C ASP A 264 -28.90 -12.83 2.20
N SER A 265 -29.32 -11.80 2.95
CA SER A 265 -28.46 -11.04 3.85
C SER A 265 -29.07 -10.92 5.25
N LEU A 266 -28.26 -11.18 6.28
CA LEU A 266 -28.57 -10.92 7.68
C LEU A 266 -27.67 -9.79 8.19
N THR A 267 -28.25 -8.82 8.91
CA THR A 267 -27.50 -7.70 9.48
C THR A 267 -27.72 -7.61 10.98
N GLY A 268 -26.74 -7.06 11.70
CA GLY A 268 -26.81 -6.89 13.14
C GLY A 268 -25.59 -6.19 13.70
N THR A 269 -25.43 -6.24 15.02
CA THR A 269 -24.28 -5.69 15.74
C THR A 269 -23.68 -6.75 16.66
N PHE A 270 -22.37 -6.66 16.88
CA PHE A 270 -21.69 -7.47 17.88
C PHE A 270 -22.31 -7.20 19.25
N GLY A 271 -22.75 -8.26 19.93
CA GLY A 271 -23.42 -8.17 21.22
C GLY A 271 -24.90 -7.76 21.18
N GLY A 272 -25.49 -7.58 19.98
CA GLY A 272 -26.89 -7.16 19.84
C GLY A 272 -27.18 -5.77 20.42
N ILE A 273 -26.15 -4.91 20.48
CA ILE A 273 -26.25 -3.56 21.04
C ILE A 273 -27.00 -2.67 20.03
N ALA A 274 -28.05 -1.98 20.48
CA ALA A 274 -28.72 -0.98 19.66
C ALA A 274 -27.77 0.20 19.38
N GLY A 275 -27.63 0.56 18.10
CA GLY A 275 -26.87 1.73 17.64
C GLY A 275 -27.51 3.07 18.00
#